data_AF-A0A6G0TLR5-F1
#
_entry.id   AF-A0A6G0TLR5-F1
#
_cell.length_a   1.000
_cell.length_b   1.000
_cell.length_c   1.000
_cell.angle_alpha   90.00
_cell.angle_beta   90.00
_cell.angle_gamma   90.00
#
_symmetry.space_group_name_H-M   'P 1'
#
loop_
_entity.id
_entity.type
_entity.pdbx_description
1 polymer ?
#
loop_
_entity_poly.entity_id
_entity_poly.type
_entity_poly.pdbx_seq_one_letter_code
_entity_poly.pdbx_strand_id
1 'polypeptide(L)'
;MTLFHYHSTKPSETLNPNKLSCCNLTLGRKLLTEMDTIIGCVTDLLPEKAPLDNPKEVIKSVQTRLKNTNSEEHIRAISDAVQVARNHQKLLKPHINLINQKIVQFLNSQRIVYVRLACQSAGELFRTMRCTDRPLFDNIVTGLMNRTADKNQNIRIDANWALDKMVISIPPLYSITSIANCSQHKNPAIKIAKLRLMHCITVIADPIKILSGTTGLKKARQLILKTCVATIEDPNAEIRFLSKKLMQLLKSTCYESFCSSLVQDISWDELKIAEKLSGN
;
A
#
# COMPACT_ATOMS: atom_id res chain seq x y z
N MET A 1 -26.00 -32.30 -0.53
CA MET A 1 -27.24 -31.67 -1.03
C MET A 1 -28.22 -31.54 0.13
N THR A 2 -28.13 -30.47 0.90
CA THR A 2 -29.08 -30.04 1.97
C THR A 2 -28.60 -28.66 2.44
N LEU A 3 -29.15 -27.57 1.90
CA LEU A 3 -30.36 -26.83 2.31
C LEU A 3 -29.99 -25.60 3.17
N PHE A 4 -29.70 -24.48 2.49
CA PHE A 4 -29.78 -23.14 3.07
C PHE A 4 -31.24 -22.87 3.44
N HIS A 5 -31.54 -22.72 4.73
CA HIS A 5 -32.84 -22.24 5.18
C HIS A 5 -32.81 -20.71 5.30
N TYR A 6 -33.72 -20.11 4.55
CA TYR A 6 -34.00 -18.70 4.43
C TYR A 6 -34.92 -18.28 5.58
N HIS A 7 -34.49 -17.34 6.43
CA HIS A 7 -35.41 -16.60 7.28
C HIS A 7 -35.21 -15.10 7.08
N SER A 8 -36.27 -14.48 6.56
CA SER A 8 -36.44 -13.05 6.35
C SER A 8 -36.96 -12.39 7.61
N THR A 9 -36.35 -11.28 8.05
CA THR A 9 -37.00 -10.25 8.88
C THR A 9 -36.36 -8.85 8.75
N LYS A 10 -37.10 -7.96 8.08
CA LYS A 10 -37.39 -6.52 8.35
C LYS A 10 -36.30 -5.41 8.23
N PRO A 11 -36.74 -4.14 7.98
CA PRO A 11 -36.05 -3.21 7.08
C PRO A 11 -35.12 -2.18 7.74
N SER A 12 -34.14 -1.80 6.91
CA SER A 12 -33.21 -0.67 6.96
C SER A 12 -33.48 0.50 7.91
N GLU A 13 -32.58 0.69 8.89
CA GLU A 13 -32.12 2.02 9.27
C GLU A 13 -31.18 2.53 8.17
N THR A 14 -31.52 3.66 7.55
CA THR A 14 -30.67 4.34 6.57
C THR A 14 -29.43 4.88 7.26
N LEU A 15 -28.38 4.05 7.33
CA LEU A 15 -27.04 4.44 7.76
C LEU A 15 -26.49 5.51 6.81
N ASN A 16 -26.27 6.71 7.34
CA ASN A 16 -25.72 7.83 6.59
C ASN A 16 -24.31 7.46 6.06
N PRO A 17 -24.12 7.34 4.73
CA PRO A 17 -22.87 6.86 4.14
C PRO A 17 -21.67 7.77 4.41
N ASN A 18 -21.90 9.05 4.74
CA ASN A 18 -20.84 10.01 5.03
C ASN A 18 -20.24 9.82 6.43
N LYS A 19 -21.01 9.28 7.40
CA LYS A 19 -20.48 8.95 8.74
C LYS A 19 -19.61 7.68 8.70
N LEU A 20 -20.03 6.65 7.96
CA LEU A 20 -19.26 5.39 7.83
C LEU A 20 -17.89 5.62 7.17
N SER A 21 -17.83 6.44 6.11
CA SER A 21 -16.58 6.72 5.41
C SER A 21 -15.54 7.41 6.31
N CYS A 22 -15.97 8.37 7.13
CA CYS A 22 -15.07 9.08 8.06
C CYS A 22 -14.60 8.19 9.22
N CYS A 23 -15.47 7.32 9.75
CA CYS A 23 -15.13 6.32 10.75
C CYS A 23 -14.11 5.29 10.22
N ASN A 24 -14.30 4.79 9.00
CA ASN A 24 -13.39 3.80 8.39
C ASN A 24 -12.00 4.37 8.08
N LEU A 25 -11.93 5.64 7.64
CA LEU A 25 -10.66 6.37 7.49
C LEU A 25 -9.94 6.56 8.83
N THR A 26 -10.70 6.85 9.90
CA THR A 26 -10.16 7.01 11.26
C THR A 26 -9.69 5.68 11.84
N LEU A 27 -10.41 4.58 11.60
CA LEU A 27 -10.04 3.23 12.03
C LEU A 27 -8.82 2.70 11.26
N GLY A 28 -8.76 2.92 9.95
CA GLY A 28 -7.59 2.61 9.12
C GLY A 28 -6.34 3.38 9.56
N ARG A 29 -6.50 4.67 9.92
CA ARG A 29 -5.42 5.46 10.53
C ARG A 29 -5.04 4.94 11.92
N LYS A 30 -6.00 4.58 12.78
CA LYS A 30 -5.74 4.03 14.12
C LYS A 30 -4.95 2.72 14.08
N LEU A 31 -5.30 1.81 13.16
CA LEU A 31 -4.57 0.55 12.95
C LEU A 31 -3.12 0.79 12.50
N LEU A 32 -2.86 1.84 11.72
CA LEU A 32 -1.51 2.23 11.35
C LEU A 32 -0.79 2.89 12.53
N THR A 33 -1.44 3.81 13.27
CA THR A 33 -0.81 4.52 14.39
C THR A 33 -0.49 3.63 15.59
N GLU A 34 -1.33 2.63 15.88
CA GLU A 34 -1.07 1.64 16.94
C GLU A 34 0.14 0.76 16.60
N MET A 35 0.45 0.59 15.31
CA MET A 35 1.69 -0.05 14.85
C MET A 35 2.87 0.94 14.74
N ASP A 36 2.61 2.21 14.42
CA ASP A 36 3.62 3.27 14.31
C ASP A 36 4.23 3.68 15.66
N THR A 37 3.50 3.49 16.77
CA THR A 37 3.94 3.94 18.11
C THR A 37 5.18 3.19 18.64
N ILE A 38 5.57 2.07 18.02
CA ILE A 38 6.72 1.25 18.46
C ILE A 38 7.98 1.51 17.62
N ILE A 39 7.89 2.30 16.54
CA ILE A 39 8.95 2.36 15.52
C ILE A 39 9.29 3.81 15.17
N GLY A 40 10.02 4.49 16.05
CA GLY A 40 10.65 5.78 15.72
C GLY A 40 11.66 5.61 14.58
N CYS A 41 11.50 6.39 13.50
CA CYS A 41 12.55 6.61 12.52
C CYS A 41 13.74 7.27 13.24
N VAL A 42 14.83 6.53 13.43
CA VAL A 42 15.97 6.96 14.28
C VAL A 42 16.74 8.16 13.68
N THR A 43 16.41 8.63 12.47
CA THR A 43 16.87 9.92 11.89
C THR A 43 16.19 10.15 10.54
N ASP A 44 15.47 11.25 10.36
CA ASP A 44 14.97 11.68 9.05
C ASP A 44 16.13 12.19 8.18
N LEU A 45 16.28 11.62 6.98
CA LEU A 45 17.28 12.06 5.99
C LEU A 45 16.74 13.20 5.10
N LEU A 46 15.43 13.41 5.11
CA LEU A 46 14.79 14.50 4.40
C LEU A 46 14.84 15.77 5.24
N PRO A 47 15.15 16.93 4.65
CA PRO A 47 15.06 18.20 5.36
C PRO A 47 13.62 18.47 5.81
N GLU A 48 13.43 19.23 6.88
CA GLU A 48 12.11 19.71 7.28
C GLU A 48 11.49 20.58 6.18
N LYS A 49 10.15 20.70 6.18
CA LYS A 49 9.46 21.53 5.19
C LYS A 49 9.86 23.00 5.39
N ALA A 50 10.52 23.58 4.40
CA ALA A 50 10.87 25.00 4.38
C ALA A 50 10.29 25.69 3.13
N PRO A 51 10.00 27.01 3.19
CA PRO A 51 9.74 27.81 2.00
C PRO A 51 10.93 27.76 1.02
N LEU A 52 10.66 27.91 -0.28
CA LEU A 52 11.69 27.93 -1.32
C LEU A 52 11.70 29.32 -1.98
N ASP A 53 12.85 29.99 -1.94
CA ASP A 53 13.00 31.35 -2.49
C ASP A 53 12.84 31.37 -4.03
N ASN A 54 13.43 30.40 -4.73
CA ASN A 54 13.36 30.30 -6.18
C ASN A 54 13.07 28.87 -6.67
N PRO A 55 11.81 28.40 -6.58
CA PRO A 55 11.48 27.00 -6.86
C PRO A 55 11.73 26.58 -8.32
N LYS A 56 11.69 27.51 -9.28
CA LYS A 56 11.99 27.22 -10.68
C LYS A 56 13.47 26.91 -10.91
N GLU A 57 14.36 27.66 -10.26
CA GLU A 57 15.80 27.40 -10.31
C GLU A 57 16.17 26.11 -9.57
N VAL A 58 15.54 25.85 -8.42
CA VAL A 58 15.72 24.59 -7.70
C VAL A 58 15.41 23.39 -8.61
N ILE A 59 14.29 23.44 -9.35
CA ILE A 59 13.94 22.36 -10.30
C ILE A 59 14.97 22.21 -11.41
N LYS A 60 15.44 23.31 -12.01
CA LYS A 60 16.51 23.25 -13.03
C LYS A 60 17.77 22.58 -12.46
N SER A 61 18.14 22.96 -11.25
CA SER A 61 19.28 22.36 -10.54
C SER A 61 19.06 20.87 -10.24
N VAL A 62 17.86 20.46 -9.84
CA VAL A 62 17.49 19.05 -9.67
C VAL A 62 17.68 18.28 -10.98
N GLN A 63 17.20 18.80 -12.10
CA GLN A 63 17.35 18.15 -13.41
C GLN A 63 18.82 17.98 -13.81
N THR A 64 19.64 19.02 -13.62
CA THR A 64 21.07 18.98 -13.92
C THR A 64 21.79 17.97 -13.04
N ARG A 65 21.54 17.99 -11.73
CA ARG A 65 22.16 17.07 -10.78
C ARG A 65 21.75 15.62 -11.03
N LEU A 66 20.50 15.32 -11.35
CA LEU A 66 20.08 13.93 -11.63
C LEU A 66 20.70 13.32 -12.90
N LYS A 67 21.17 14.15 -13.83
CA LYS A 67 21.84 13.72 -15.06
C LYS A 67 23.36 13.57 -14.91
N ASN A 68 23.94 14.09 -13.82
CA ASN A 68 25.38 13.99 -13.61
C ASN A 68 25.78 12.57 -13.18
N THR A 69 27.08 12.27 -13.21
CA THR A 69 27.63 10.99 -12.74
C THR A 69 27.90 10.98 -11.22
N ASN A 70 27.87 12.14 -10.56
CA ASN A 70 28.15 12.24 -9.13
C ASN A 70 26.95 11.78 -8.29
N SER A 71 27.09 10.61 -7.67
CA SER A 71 26.05 9.99 -6.86
C SER A 71 25.69 10.76 -5.58
N GLU A 72 26.55 11.65 -5.06
CA GLU A 72 26.22 12.49 -3.90
C GLU A 72 25.29 13.65 -4.29
N GLU A 73 25.48 14.21 -5.48
CA GLU A 73 24.59 15.26 -6.00
C GLU A 73 23.18 14.73 -6.27
N HIS A 74 23.03 13.42 -6.50
CA HIS A 74 21.72 12.78 -6.60
C HIS A 74 20.97 12.80 -5.26
N ILE A 75 21.66 12.69 -4.11
CA ILE A 75 21.01 12.82 -2.78
C ILE A 75 20.39 14.21 -2.66
N ARG A 76 21.19 15.26 -2.91
CA ARG A 76 20.73 16.65 -2.81
C ARG A 76 19.56 16.91 -3.76
N ALA A 77 19.66 16.42 -4.99
CA ALA A 77 18.59 16.58 -5.97
C ALA A 77 17.27 15.92 -5.55
N ILE A 78 17.32 14.74 -4.91
CA ILE A 78 16.13 14.06 -4.40
C ILE A 78 15.53 14.83 -3.22
N SER A 79 16.35 15.28 -2.26
CA SER A 79 15.89 16.08 -1.13
C SER A 79 15.23 17.39 -1.58
N ASP A 80 15.83 18.08 -2.55
CA ASP A 80 15.27 19.31 -3.11
C ASP A 80 13.98 19.05 -3.89
N ALA A 81 13.90 17.95 -4.65
CA ALA A 81 12.66 17.54 -5.31
C ALA A 81 11.52 17.32 -4.31
N VAL A 82 11.81 16.73 -3.14
CA VAL A 82 10.82 16.57 -2.06
C VAL A 82 10.38 17.92 -1.49
N GLN A 83 11.29 18.88 -1.28
CA GLN A 83 10.93 20.23 -0.85
C GLN A 83 10.04 20.94 -1.88
N VAL A 84 10.34 20.80 -3.17
CA VAL A 84 9.48 21.32 -4.24
C VAL A 84 8.12 20.61 -4.23
N ALA A 85 8.07 19.29 -4.01
CA ALA A 85 6.80 18.56 -3.92
C ALA A 85 5.91 19.05 -2.75
N ARG A 86 6.53 19.42 -1.63
CA ARG A 86 5.82 19.92 -0.43
C ARG A 86 5.21 21.31 -0.62
N ASN A 87 5.82 22.15 -1.46
CA ASN A 87 5.48 23.57 -1.57
C ASN A 87 4.88 23.94 -2.95
N HIS A 88 5.31 23.28 -4.03
CA HIS A 88 5.04 23.66 -5.42
C HIS A 88 4.82 22.44 -6.34
N GLN A 89 3.88 21.56 -5.98
CA GLN A 89 3.58 20.31 -6.73
C GLN A 89 3.41 20.52 -8.24
N LYS A 90 2.73 21.60 -8.67
CA LYS A 90 2.49 21.90 -10.09
C LYS A 90 3.78 22.06 -10.89
N LEU A 91 4.83 22.60 -10.26
CA LEU A 91 6.12 22.78 -10.91
C LEU A 91 6.91 21.47 -11.00
N LEU A 92 6.80 20.59 -10.02
CA LEU A 92 7.49 19.30 -10.04
C LEU A 92 6.81 18.28 -10.95
N LYS A 93 5.48 18.37 -11.15
CA LYS A 93 4.67 17.38 -11.88
C LYS A 93 5.26 16.98 -13.25
N PRO A 94 5.76 17.89 -14.11
CA PRO A 94 6.35 17.52 -15.40
C PRO A 94 7.65 16.72 -15.29
N HIS A 95 8.28 16.71 -14.11
CA HIS A 95 9.59 16.10 -13.87
C HIS A 95 9.51 14.86 -12.97
N ILE A 96 8.33 14.49 -12.50
CA ILE A 96 8.16 13.42 -11.49
C ILE A 96 8.69 12.06 -11.98
N ASN A 97 8.60 11.77 -13.27
CA ASN A 97 9.11 10.51 -13.82
C ASN A 97 10.64 10.42 -13.73
N LEU A 98 11.35 11.53 -13.91
CA LEU A 98 12.81 11.58 -13.71
C LEU A 98 13.16 11.32 -12.24
N ILE A 99 12.40 11.90 -11.31
CA ILE A 99 12.59 11.68 -9.86
C ILE A 99 12.32 10.22 -9.50
N ASN A 100 11.20 9.66 -9.97
CA ASN A 100 10.79 8.28 -9.70
C ASN A 100 11.78 7.27 -10.28
N GLN A 101 12.34 7.51 -11.47
CA GLN A 101 13.42 6.68 -12.03
C GLN A 101 14.63 6.62 -11.11
N LYS A 102 15.04 7.77 -10.55
CA LYS A 102 16.16 7.82 -9.61
C LYS A 102 15.83 7.12 -8.28
N ILE A 103 14.61 7.27 -7.76
CA ILE A 103 14.14 6.55 -6.58
C ILE A 103 14.22 5.04 -6.79
N VAL A 104 13.80 4.53 -7.95
CA VAL A 104 13.93 3.10 -8.29
C VAL A 104 15.40 2.66 -8.29
N GLN A 105 16.30 3.46 -8.87
CA GLN A 105 17.74 3.17 -8.84
C GLN A 105 18.28 3.10 -7.40
N PHE A 106 17.89 4.04 -6.55
CA PHE A 106 18.31 4.07 -5.15
C PHE A 106 17.75 2.92 -4.33
N LEU A 107 16.48 2.53 -4.55
CA LEU A 107 15.87 1.37 -3.90
C LEU A 107 16.59 0.06 -4.25
N ASN A 108 17.26 -0.03 -5.39
CA ASN A 108 18.05 -1.19 -5.80
C ASN A 108 19.53 -1.12 -5.34
N SER A 109 19.94 -0.05 -4.67
CA SER A 109 21.32 0.09 -4.19
C SER A 109 21.61 -0.80 -2.98
N GLN A 110 22.89 -1.06 -2.73
CA GLN A 110 23.38 -1.67 -1.48
C GLN A 110 23.75 -0.61 -0.43
N ARG A 111 23.87 0.67 -0.82
CA ARG A 111 24.26 1.74 0.09
C ARG A 111 23.05 2.16 0.93
N ILE A 112 23.16 2.00 2.24
CA ILE A 112 22.08 2.24 3.21
C ILE A 112 21.50 3.64 3.04
N VAL A 113 22.33 4.68 2.89
CA VAL A 113 21.88 6.07 2.73
C VAL A 113 20.96 6.27 1.52
N TYR A 114 21.25 5.64 0.39
CA TYR A 114 20.40 5.76 -0.81
C TYR A 114 19.08 5.04 -0.63
N VAL A 115 19.10 3.84 -0.07
CA VAL A 115 17.88 3.07 0.16
C VAL A 115 16.96 3.78 1.14
N ARG A 116 17.50 4.24 2.29
CA ARG A 116 16.73 4.99 3.28
C ARG A 116 16.15 6.28 2.71
N LEU A 117 16.97 7.07 2.00
CA LEU A 117 16.50 8.31 1.36
C LEU A 117 15.39 8.03 0.34
N ALA A 118 15.53 6.96 -0.45
CA ALA A 118 14.52 6.58 -1.43
C ALA A 118 13.21 6.13 -0.78
N CYS A 119 13.27 5.37 0.31
CA CYS A 119 12.09 5.01 1.09
C CYS A 119 11.37 6.26 1.60
N GLN A 120 12.08 7.15 2.31
CA GLN A 120 11.50 8.38 2.86
C GLN A 120 10.96 9.31 1.76
N SER A 121 11.69 9.46 0.65
CA SER A 121 11.26 10.26 -0.49
C SER A 121 10.03 9.68 -1.16
N ALA A 122 9.96 8.36 -1.36
CA ALA A 122 8.81 7.70 -1.97
C ALA A 122 7.54 7.89 -1.13
N GLY A 123 7.62 7.69 0.19
CA GLY A 123 6.49 7.91 1.09
C GLY A 123 5.96 9.34 1.03
N GLU A 124 6.86 10.32 0.98
CA GLU A 124 6.48 11.73 0.87
C GLU A 124 5.91 12.09 -0.51
N LEU A 125 6.44 11.53 -1.58
CA LEU A 125 5.92 11.73 -2.95
C LEU A 125 4.58 11.02 -3.18
N PHE A 126 4.32 9.87 -2.54
CA PHE A 126 2.98 9.29 -2.55
C PHE A 126 1.96 10.24 -1.91
N ARG A 127 2.32 10.88 -0.80
CA ARG A 127 1.46 11.82 -0.09
C ARG A 127 1.20 13.09 -0.90
N THR A 128 2.25 13.66 -1.47
CA THR A 128 2.21 14.99 -2.12
C THR A 128 1.86 14.92 -3.60
N MET A 129 2.51 14.05 -4.37
CA MET A 129 2.39 14.01 -5.84
C MET A 129 1.34 13.02 -6.34
N ARG A 130 1.05 11.97 -5.54
CA ARG A 130 0.08 10.90 -5.85
C ARG A 130 0.23 10.34 -7.26
N CYS A 131 1.47 10.25 -7.74
CA CYS A 131 1.75 9.81 -9.10
C CYS A 131 1.62 8.28 -9.20
N THR A 132 0.82 7.81 -10.16
CA THR A 132 0.57 6.37 -10.38
C THR A 132 1.02 5.91 -11.77
N ASP A 133 1.90 6.68 -12.44
CA ASP A 133 2.34 6.39 -13.80
C ASP A 133 3.15 5.08 -13.85
N ARG A 134 2.81 4.22 -14.81
CA ARG A 134 3.45 2.91 -15.02
C ARG A 134 4.58 3.02 -16.04
N PRO A 135 5.68 2.24 -15.90
CA PRO A 135 5.90 1.19 -14.89
C PRO A 135 6.51 1.71 -13.57
N LEU A 136 6.85 2.99 -13.46
CA LEU A 136 7.63 3.53 -12.35
C LEU A 136 6.97 3.34 -10.99
N PHE A 137 5.66 3.55 -10.90
CA PHE A 137 4.94 3.31 -9.66
C PHE A 137 5.11 1.86 -9.18
N ASP A 138 4.88 0.87 -10.05
CA ASP A 138 5.00 -0.55 -9.68
C ASP A 138 6.44 -0.94 -9.30
N ASN A 139 7.44 -0.34 -9.97
CA ASN A 139 8.84 -0.56 -9.65
C ASN A 139 9.21 0.01 -8.26
N ILE A 140 8.66 1.18 -7.89
CA ILE A 140 8.86 1.75 -6.54
C ILE A 140 8.20 0.84 -5.50
N VAL A 141 6.95 0.44 -5.71
CA VAL A 141 6.24 -0.45 -4.76
C VAL A 141 6.99 -1.76 -4.59
N THR A 142 7.43 -2.39 -5.68
CA THR A 142 8.22 -3.63 -5.64
C THR A 142 9.55 -3.42 -4.89
N GLY A 143 10.24 -2.31 -5.16
CA GLY A 143 11.47 -1.95 -4.45
C GLY A 143 11.24 -1.79 -2.94
N LEU A 144 10.21 -1.07 -2.52
CA LEU A 144 9.85 -0.90 -1.11
C LEU A 144 9.47 -2.23 -0.45
N MET A 145 8.65 -3.06 -1.12
CA MET A 145 8.27 -4.38 -0.63
C MET A 145 9.50 -5.26 -0.38
N ASN A 146 10.48 -5.26 -1.29
CA ASN A 146 11.75 -5.96 -1.08
C ASN A 146 12.52 -5.45 0.15
N ARG A 147 12.46 -4.14 0.42
CA ARG A 147 13.14 -3.51 1.57
C ARG A 147 12.45 -3.75 2.91
N THR A 148 11.21 -4.23 2.94
CA THR A 148 10.57 -4.68 4.20
C THR A 148 11.29 -5.87 4.84
N ALA A 149 12.05 -6.63 4.05
CA ALA A 149 12.85 -7.77 4.50
C ALA A 149 14.35 -7.48 4.57
N ASP A 150 14.76 -6.21 4.57
CA ASP A 150 16.16 -5.83 4.62
C ASP A 150 16.81 -6.24 5.96
N LYS A 151 18.12 -6.49 5.95
CA LYS A 151 18.89 -6.80 7.17
C LYS A 151 18.95 -5.59 8.10
N ASN A 152 19.02 -4.38 7.53
CA ASN A 152 19.07 -3.15 8.31
C ASN A 152 17.68 -2.77 8.84
N GLN A 153 17.57 -2.58 10.15
CA GLN A 153 16.31 -2.21 10.79
C GLN A 153 15.74 -0.90 10.26
N ASN A 154 16.53 0.16 10.17
CA ASN A 154 16.05 1.47 9.70
C ASN A 154 15.51 1.41 8.27
N ILE A 155 16.12 0.60 7.39
CA ILE A 155 15.59 0.38 6.04
C ILE A 155 14.21 -0.28 6.09
N ARG A 156 14.02 -1.31 6.93
CA ARG A 156 12.70 -1.96 7.08
C ARG A 156 11.65 -0.98 7.59
N ILE A 157 12.03 -0.12 8.54
CA ILE A 157 11.17 0.93 9.11
C ILE A 157 10.75 1.92 8.01
N ASP A 158 11.74 2.53 7.34
CA ASP A 158 11.50 3.53 6.29
C ASP A 158 10.66 2.94 5.15
N ALA A 159 10.89 1.67 4.77
CA ALA A 159 10.13 0.99 3.72
C ALA A 159 8.67 0.75 4.10
N ASN A 160 8.41 0.26 5.32
CA ASN A 160 7.04 0.08 5.81
C ASN A 160 6.30 1.41 5.90
N TRP A 161 6.95 2.44 6.47
CA TRP A 161 6.40 3.78 6.55
C TRP A 161 6.00 4.32 5.17
N ALA A 162 6.85 4.15 4.16
CA ALA A 162 6.57 4.60 2.80
C ALA A 162 5.36 3.88 2.17
N LEU A 163 5.26 2.56 2.38
CA LEU A 163 4.12 1.75 1.94
C LEU A 163 2.82 2.14 2.65
N ASP A 164 2.90 2.53 3.92
CA ASP A 164 1.74 3.02 4.67
C ASP A 164 1.28 4.38 4.14
N LYS A 165 2.20 5.31 3.84
CA LYS A 165 1.87 6.57 3.15
C LYS A 165 1.24 6.32 1.79
N MET A 166 1.69 5.30 1.06
CA MET A 166 1.09 4.90 -0.22
C MET A 166 -0.37 4.50 -0.04
N VAL A 167 -0.67 3.55 0.84
CA VAL A 167 -2.02 3.01 1.06
C VAL A 167 -3.01 4.09 1.50
N ILE A 168 -2.55 5.09 2.27
CA ILE A 168 -3.39 6.21 2.70
C ILE A 168 -3.67 7.22 1.56
N SER A 169 -2.72 7.39 0.64
CA SER A 169 -2.72 8.54 -0.30
C SER A 169 -3.11 8.18 -1.73
N ILE A 170 -2.85 6.95 -2.15
CA ILE A 170 -3.05 6.46 -3.52
C ILE A 170 -4.41 5.74 -3.62
N PRO A 171 -5.17 5.90 -4.72
CA PRO A 171 -6.47 5.27 -4.84
C PRO A 171 -6.39 3.73 -4.70
N PRO A 172 -7.36 3.10 -4.00
CA PRO A 172 -7.29 1.69 -3.62
C PRO A 172 -6.96 0.72 -4.75
N LEU A 173 -7.58 0.88 -5.92
CA LEU A 173 -7.36 -0.01 -7.05
C LEU A 173 -5.89 -0.06 -7.49
N TYR A 174 -5.20 1.10 -7.55
CA TYR A 174 -3.80 1.18 -7.95
C TYR A 174 -2.87 0.58 -6.90
N SER A 175 -3.14 0.85 -5.62
CA SER A 175 -2.38 0.29 -4.49
C SER A 175 -2.51 -1.23 -4.44
N ILE A 176 -3.74 -1.74 -4.45
CA ILE A 176 -4.04 -3.19 -4.41
C ILE A 176 -3.44 -3.90 -5.62
N THR A 177 -3.58 -3.35 -6.82
CA THR A 177 -3.01 -3.96 -8.03
C THR A 177 -1.50 -4.07 -7.93
N SER A 178 -0.82 -3.03 -7.48
CA SER A 178 0.64 -3.02 -7.37
C SER A 178 1.13 -3.99 -6.28
N ILE A 179 0.53 -3.95 -5.09
CA ILE A 179 0.86 -4.84 -3.97
C ILE A 179 0.59 -6.31 -4.35
N ALA A 180 -0.51 -6.59 -5.04
CA ALA A 180 -0.85 -7.95 -5.46
C ALA A 180 0.18 -8.51 -6.46
N ASN A 181 0.64 -7.65 -7.39
CA ASN A 181 1.60 -8.01 -8.43
C ASN A 181 3.04 -8.14 -7.93
N CYS A 182 3.37 -7.64 -6.73
CA CYS A 182 4.65 -7.96 -6.11
C CYS A 182 4.76 -9.49 -5.99
N SER A 183 5.87 -10.04 -6.51
CA SER A 183 6.11 -11.47 -6.68
C SER A 183 5.79 -12.26 -5.41
N GLN A 184 5.40 -13.53 -5.58
CA GLN A 184 5.23 -14.48 -4.47
C GLN A 184 6.61 -14.75 -3.84
N HIS A 185 7.07 -13.83 -2.99
CA HIS A 185 8.34 -13.94 -2.31
C HIS A 185 8.26 -15.04 -1.27
N LYS A 186 9.31 -15.88 -1.19
CA LYS A 186 9.43 -16.88 -0.13
C LYS A 186 9.65 -16.25 1.26
N ASN A 187 10.05 -14.97 1.31
CA ASN A 187 10.37 -14.29 2.56
C ASN A 187 9.08 -13.94 3.35
N PRO A 188 8.94 -14.42 4.60
CA PRO A 188 7.77 -14.15 5.42
C PRO A 188 7.50 -12.66 5.68
N ALA A 189 8.53 -11.83 5.86
CA ALA A 189 8.36 -10.41 6.16
C ALA A 189 7.64 -9.66 5.02
N ILE A 190 7.96 -10.01 3.76
CA ILE A 190 7.30 -9.42 2.58
C ILE A 190 5.84 -9.85 2.51
N LYS A 191 5.55 -11.13 2.78
CA LYS A 191 4.17 -11.65 2.80
C LYS A 191 3.34 -11.03 3.92
N ILE A 192 3.92 -10.86 5.11
CA ILE A 192 3.30 -10.17 6.25
C ILE A 192 2.97 -8.72 5.87
N ALA A 193 3.93 -7.98 5.31
CA ALA A 193 3.70 -6.61 4.84
C ALA A 193 2.59 -6.55 3.78
N LYS A 194 2.59 -7.50 2.83
CA LYS A 194 1.54 -7.61 1.79
C LYS A 194 0.15 -7.75 2.41
N LEU A 195 -0.03 -8.68 3.35
CA LEU A 195 -1.32 -8.92 3.99
C LEU A 195 -1.75 -7.75 4.90
N ARG A 196 -0.81 -7.15 5.64
CA ARG A 196 -1.06 -5.97 6.48
C ARG A 196 -1.57 -4.79 5.64
N LEU A 197 -0.89 -4.50 4.53
CA LEU A 197 -1.26 -3.42 3.61
C LEU A 197 -2.59 -3.72 2.90
N MET A 198 -2.81 -4.97 2.46
CA MET A 198 -4.09 -5.40 1.86
C MET A 198 -5.26 -5.24 2.83
N HIS A 199 -5.06 -5.60 4.10
CA HIS A 199 -6.07 -5.37 5.13
C HIS A 199 -6.35 -3.88 5.32
N CYS A 200 -5.29 -3.07 5.47
CA CYS A 200 -5.43 -1.63 5.66
C CYS A 200 -6.18 -0.96 4.51
N ILE A 201 -5.79 -1.22 3.26
CA ILE A 201 -6.45 -0.61 2.10
C ILE A 201 -7.89 -1.10 1.91
N THR A 202 -8.20 -2.34 2.30
CA THR A 202 -9.58 -2.86 2.30
C THR A 202 -10.47 -2.09 3.26
N VAL A 203 -9.97 -1.78 4.47
CA VAL A 203 -10.69 -0.94 5.44
C VAL A 203 -10.88 0.49 4.91
N ILE A 204 -9.82 1.09 4.36
CA ILE A 204 -9.86 2.46 3.82
C ILE A 204 -10.84 2.57 2.63
N ALA A 205 -10.85 1.56 1.76
CA ALA A 205 -11.71 1.54 0.58
C ALA A 205 -13.18 1.26 0.88
N ASP A 206 -13.52 0.93 2.14
CA ASP A 206 -14.78 0.35 2.58
C ASP A 206 -14.95 -1.10 2.09
N PRO A 207 -14.94 -2.11 3.00
CA PRO A 207 -15.06 -3.50 2.59
C PRO A 207 -16.40 -3.82 1.89
N ILE A 208 -17.48 -3.07 2.15
CA ILE A 208 -18.77 -3.23 1.43
C ILE A 208 -18.60 -2.84 -0.05
N LYS A 209 -17.87 -1.75 -0.32
CA LYS A 209 -17.58 -1.30 -1.71
C LYS A 209 -16.66 -2.28 -2.43
N ILE A 210 -15.67 -2.82 -1.73
CA ILE A 210 -14.82 -3.90 -2.26
C ILE A 210 -15.67 -5.11 -2.64
N LEU A 211 -16.51 -5.61 -1.72
CA LEU A 211 -17.35 -6.79 -1.96
C LEU A 211 -18.37 -6.60 -3.07
N SER A 212 -19.08 -5.48 -3.08
CA SER A 212 -20.04 -5.15 -4.14
C SER A 212 -19.39 -4.95 -5.52
N GLY A 213 -18.06 -4.75 -5.57
CA GLY A 213 -17.33 -4.50 -6.81
C GLY A 213 -17.69 -3.17 -7.48
N THR A 214 -18.39 -2.29 -6.77
CA THR A 214 -18.79 -0.95 -7.23
C THR A 214 -17.55 -0.09 -7.52
N THR A 215 -17.69 0.95 -8.35
CA THR A 215 -16.58 1.89 -8.66
C THR A 215 -15.31 1.23 -9.24
N GLY A 216 -15.47 0.16 -10.03
CA GLY A 216 -14.34 -0.52 -10.68
C GLY A 216 -13.48 -1.37 -9.72
N LEU A 217 -13.96 -1.62 -8.50
CA LEU A 217 -13.24 -2.37 -7.47
C LEU A 217 -13.34 -3.90 -7.62
N LYS A 218 -14.06 -4.41 -8.63
CA LYS A 218 -14.10 -5.86 -8.94
C LYS A 218 -12.71 -6.48 -9.05
N LYS A 219 -11.79 -5.83 -9.77
CA LYS A 219 -10.40 -6.30 -9.89
C LYS A 219 -9.68 -6.30 -8.55
N ALA A 220 -9.90 -5.27 -7.72
CA ALA A 220 -9.32 -5.20 -6.38
C ALA A 220 -9.82 -6.34 -5.48
N ARG A 221 -11.13 -6.61 -5.51
CA ARG A 221 -11.77 -7.73 -4.80
C ARG A 221 -11.14 -9.07 -5.20
N GLN A 222 -11.02 -9.33 -6.50
CA GLN A 222 -10.38 -10.55 -7.02
C GLN A 222 -8.95 -10.73 -6.49
N LEU A 223 -8.14 -9.67 -6.51
CA LEU A 223 -6.76 -9.72 -6.05
C LEU A 223 -6.66 -9.94 -4.53
N ILE A 224 -7.55 -9.33 -3.74
CA ILE A 224 -7.63 -9.54 -2.29
C ILE A 224 -7.97 -11.01 -2.00
N LEU A 225 -9.05 -11.52 -2.57
CA LEU A 225 -9.50 -12.90 -2.33
C LEU A 225 -8.43 -13.92 -2.75
N LYS A 226 -7.83 -13.75 -3.93
CA LYS A 226 -6.73 -14.61 -4.39
C LYS A 226 -5.52 -14.56 -3.47
N THR A 227 -5.19 -13.39 -2.92
CA THR A 227 -4.09 -13.25 -1.95
C THR A 227 -4.41 -14.00 -0.65
N CYS A 228 -5.63 -13.89 -0.13
CA CYS A 228 -6.05 -14.63 1.07
C CYS A 228 -5.93 -16.15 0.86
N VAL A 229 -6.56 -16.66 -0.20
CA VAL A 229 -6.52 -18.09 -0.56
C VAL A 229 -5.08 -18.59 -0.69
N ALA A 230 -4.22 -17.87 -1.40
CA ALA A 230 -2.83 -18.29 -1.62
C ALA A 230 -1.98 -18.34 -0.34
N THR A 231 -2.39 -17.67 0.73
CA THR A 231 -1.60 -17.50 1.96
C THR A 231 -2.20 -18.18 3.18
N ILE A 232 -3.37 -18.81 3.05
CA ILE A 232 -4.10 -19.28 4.22
C ILE A 232 -3.57 -20.58 4.82
N GLU A 233 -2.95 -21.41 3.99
CA GLU A 233 -2.23 -22.62 4.41
C GLU A 233 -0.71 -22.38 4.41
N ASP A 234 -0.27 -21.11 4.46
CA ASP A 234 1.17 -20.79 4.51
C ASP A 234 1.84 -21.43 5.72
N PRO A 235 3.08 -21.96 5.61
CA PRO A 235 3.78 -22.56 6.75
C PRO A 235 3.97 -21.61 7.94
N ASN A 236 4.05 -20.29 7.71
CA ASN A 236 4.19 -19.31 8.77
C ASN A 236 2.83 -18.99 9.44
N ALA A 237 2.77 -19.14 10.76
CA ALA A 237 1.54 -18.94 11.53
C ALA A 237 0.97 -17.51 11.48
N GLU A 238 1.84 -16.50 11.46
CA GLU A 238 1.44 -15.09 11.41
C GLU A 238 0.82 -14.75 10.05
N ILE A 239 1.36 -15.29 8.96
CA ILE A 239 0.79 -15.14 7.62
C ILE A 239 -0.62 -15.74 7.56
N ARG A 240 -0.79 -16.96 8.09
CA ARG A 240 -2.12 -17.59 8.17
C ARG A 240 -3.08 -16.74 9.01
N PHE A 241 -2.63 -16.23 10.15
CA PHE A 241 -3.43 -15.39 11.02
C PHE A 241 -3.90 -14.10 10.30
N LEU A 242 -3.00 -13.39 9.63
CA LEU A 242 -3.33 -12.17 8.89
C LEU A 242 -4.26 -12.44 7.70
N SER A 243 -4.04 -13.54 6.97
CA SER A 243 -4.92 -13.98 5.89
C SER A 243 -6.34 -14.24 6.40
N LYS A 244 -6.48 -15.02 7.47
CA LYS A 244 -7.77 -15.30 8.13
C LYS A 244 -8.43 -14.04 8.64
N LYS A 245 -7.68 -13.12 9.23
CA LYS A 245 -8.19 -11.83 9.72
C LYS A 245 -8.79 -10.98 8.59
N LEU A 246 -8.12 -10.91 7.44
CA LEU A 246 -8.63 -10.20 6.26
C LEU A 246 -9.89 -10.87 5.68
N MET A 247 -9.90 -12.21 5.62
CA MET A 247 -11.09 -12.94 5.20
C MET A 247 -12.26 -12.74 6.16
N GLN A 248 -12.01 -12.76 7.46
CA GLN A 248 -13.01 -12.54 8.49
C GLN A 248 -13.58 -11.11 8.42
N LEU A 249 -12.74 -10.10 8.14
CA LEU A 249 -13.20 -8.74 7.89
C LEU A 249 -14.25 -8.70 6.77
N LEU A 250 -13.96 -9.33 5.62
CA LEU A 250 -14.88 -9.39 4.49
C LEU A 250 -16.16 -10.16 4.83
N LYS A 251 -16.01 -11.36 5.42
CA LYS A 251 -17.13 -12.24 5.82
C LYS A 251 -18.08 -11.55 6.80
N SER A 252 -17.54 -10.90 7.83
CA SER A 252 -18.33 -10.20 8.86
C SER A 252 -18.95 -8.90 8.36
N THR A 253 -18.38 -8.27 7.33
CA THR A 253 -18.93 -7.05 6.75
C THR A 253 -20.22 -7.31 5.96
N CYS A 254 -20.22 -8.34 5.10
CA CYS A 254 -21.43 -8.75 4.38
C CYS A 254 -21.29 -10.21 3.92
N TYR A 255 -21.89 -11.13 4.66
CA TYR A 255 -21.76 -12.56 4.41
C TYR A 255 -22.25 -12.97 3.01
N GLU A 256 -23.43 -12.49 2.59
CA GLU A 256 -24.00 -12.83 1.28
C GLU A 256 -23.12 -12.36 0.12
N SER A 257 -22.67 -11.09 0.15
CA SER A 257 -21.79 -10.54 -0.87
C SER A 257 -20.42 -11.22 -0.87
N PHE A 258 -19.93 -11.60 0.30
CA PHE A 258 -18.68 -12.35 0.45
C PHE A 258 -18.78 -13.74 -0.21
N CYS A 259 -19.80 -14.52 0.14
CA CYS A 259 -20.04 -15.84 -0.46
C CYS A 259 -20.22 -15.75 -1.97
N SER A 260 -21.03 -14.79 -2.45
CA SER A 260 -21.22 -14.55 -3.88
C SER A 260 -19.90 -14.23 -4.58
N SER A 261 -19.08 -13.36 -3.98
CA SER A 261 -17.79 -12.96 -4.54
C SER A 261 -16.78 -14.12 -4.57
N LEU A 262 -16.75 -14.97 -3.55
CA LEU A 262 -15.91 -16.17 -3.54
C LEU A 262 -16.23 -17.07 -4.74
N VAL A 263 -17.51 -17.41 -4.94
CA VAL A 263 -17.94 -18.27 -6.05
C VAL A 263 -17.64 -17.65 -7.41
N GLN A 264 -17.76 -16.33 -7.53
CA GLN A 264 -17.53 -15.62 -8.79
C GLN A 264 -16.06 -15.46 -9.17
N ASP A 265 -15.19 -15.25 -8.18
CA ASP A 265 -13.83 -14.75 -8.43
C ASP A 265 -12.71 -15.75 -8.12
N ILE A 266 -13.04 -16.87 -7.46
CA ILE A 266 -12.10 -17.89 -7.01
C ILE A 266 -12.44 -19.22 -7.69
N SER A 267 -11.40 -19.97 -8.10
CA SER A 267 -11.59 -21.26 -8.77
C SER A 267 -12.13 -22.34 -7.81
N TRP A 268 -12.78 -23.37 -8.36
CA TRP A 268 -13.33 -24.47 -7.57
C TRP A 268 -12.32 -25.20 -6.68
N ASP A 269 -11.07 -25.34 -7.12
CA ASP A 269 -10.03 -25.99 -6.31
C ASP A 269 -9.55 -25.10 -5.16
N GLU A 270 -9.52 -23.79 -5.38
CA GLU A 270 -9.22 -22.79 -4.35
C GLU A 270 -10.38 -22.63 -3.34
N LEU A 271 -11.63 -22.84 -3.76
CA LEU A 271 -12.81 -22.78 -2.89
C LEU A 271 -12.76 -23.85 -1.79
N LYS A 272 -12.28 -25.06 -2.08
CA LYS A 272 -12.12 -26.14 -1.07
C LYS A 272 -11.20 -25.73 0.08
N ILE A 273 -10.19 -24.90 -0.22
CA ILE A 273 -9.27 -24.35 0.78
C ILE A 273 -9.97 -23.27 1.61
N ALA A 274 -10.79 -22.43 0.96
CA ALA A 274 -11.57 -21.39 1.62
C ALA A 274 -12.72 -21.95 2.50
N GLU A 275 -13.33 -23.08 2.14
CA GLU A 275 -14.42 -23.70 2.91
C GLU A 275 -13.99 -24.18 4.30
N LYS A 276 -12.70 -24.47 4.51
CA LYS A 276 -12.13 -24.76 5.84
C LYS A 276 -12.25 -23.60 6.84
N LEU A 277 -12.71 -22.42 6.40
CA LEU A 277 -12.90 -21.21 7.20
C LEU A 277 -14.35 -20.92 7.57
N SER A 278 -15.31 -21.60 6.92
CA SER A 278 -16.71 -21.54 7.29
C SER A 278 -17.05 -22.44 8.48
N GLY A 279 -16.20 -23.42 8.80
CA GLY A 279 -16.46 -24.46 9.79
C GLY A 279 -15.99 -24.20 11.22
N ASN A 280 -15.39 -23.05 11.53
CA ASN A 280 -14.97 -22.66 12.88
C ASN A 280 -15.61 -21.34 13.31
#